data_AF-A0A416TY92-F1
#
_entry.id   AF-A0A416TY92-F1
#
_cell.length_a   1.000
_cell.length_b   1.000
_cell.length_c   1.000
_cell.angle_alpha   90.00
_cell.angle_beta   90.00
_cell.angle_gamma   90.00
#
_symmetry.space_group_name_H-M   'P 1'
#
loop_
_entity.id
_entity.type
_entity.pdbx_description
1 polymer ?
#
loop_
_entity_poly.entity_id
_entity_poly.type
_entity_poly.pdbx_seq_one_letter_code
_entity_poly.pdbx_strand_id
1 'polypeptide(L)'
;MAKEFKNFTFMGQRLSDLSVKYVSVDFEGGSDVNMAMDRDMETGDTNRYKTEPNYFYDKWNDTLEFELDIIKDPCTYLNQSDSIITKSERREITKWLTSSHFPEWLTFSGTDDSADDTIRYFGWFNNIESYSVNSQTFGLKLYFKCTTPFGYTDDITTNVSCSTYKNILIANNSDELNSYVYPTIDIFPKANGDIVICNMSDCTIRETGTLSSSNTNYMGQLISYVELYAKSNACTAQFDISEETKDINWRCDNTLTQFKLIDVYGNETACTVFYRTDSKVYYIIENGIMVLSVSKDLNISMDCQKLTINDELGRMVRYDKLGINDVAHMYWIQLAHGNNSFLFYGNCDFRIKHIEARKVGE
;
A
#
# COMPACT_ATOMS: atom_id res chain seq x y z
N MET A 1 -22.26 -20.66 -0.31
CA MET A 1 -23.13 -20.07 -1.34
C MET A 1 -22.22 -19.66 -2.48
N ALA A 2 -22.68 -19.71 -3.73
CA ALA A 2 -21.91 -19.12 -4.81
C ALA A 2 -22.05 -17.60 -4.78
N LYS A 3 -20.94 -16.87 -4.87
CA LYS A 3 -20.97 -15.41 -4.96
C LYS A 3 -21.64 -15.02 -6.27
N GLU A 4 -22.64 -14.16 -6.22
CA GLU A 4 -23.28 -13.63 -7.42
C GLU A 4 -22.41 -12.55 -8.08
N PHE A 5 -22.30 -12.61 -9.41
CA PHE A 5 -21.58 -11.60 -10.19
C PHE A 5 -22.12 -11.45 -11.60
N LYS A 6 -21.86 -10.29 -12.22
CA LYS A 6 -22.14 -10.08 -13.66
C LYS A 6 -20.98 -10.55 -14.53
N ASN A 7 -19.76 -10.22 -14.12
CA ASN A 7 -18.53 -10.60 -14.83
C ASN A 7 -17.32 -10.48 -13.89
N PHE A 8 -16.26 -11.22 -14.17
CA PHE A 8 -14.99 -11.09 -13.47
C PHE A 8 -13.80 -11.11 -14.45
N THR A 9 -12.69 -10.53 -13.99
CA THR A 9 -11.39 -10.52 -14.68
C THR A 9 -10.39 -11.31 -13.85
N PHE A 10 -9.62 -12.19 -14.52
CA PHE A 10 -8.53 -12.95 -13.90
C PHE A 10 -7.38 -13.08 -14.92
N MET A 11 -6.13 -12.87 -14.49
CA MET A 11 -4.96 -12.83 -15.39
C MET A 11 -5.13 -11.89 -16.60
N GLY A 12 -5.83 -10.77 -16.42
CA GLY A 12 -6.07 -9.77 -17.48
C GLY A 12 -7.09 -10.17 -18.56
N GLN A 13 -7.69 -11.35 -18.48
CA GLN A 13 -8.78 -11.80 -19.36
C GLN A 13 -10.12 -11.74 -18.61
N ARG A 14 -11.23 -11.43 -19.29
CA ARG A 14 -12.58 -11.43 -18.69
C ARG A 14 -13.33 -12.71 -19.01
N LEU A 15 -14.25 -13.11 -18.14
CA LEU A 15 -15.16 -14.24 -18.42
C LEU A 15 -15.98 -13.98 -19.69
N SER A 16 -16.39 -12.73 -19.92
CA SER A 16 -17.08 -12.30 -21.15
C SER A 16 -16.27 -12.41 -22.44
N ASP A 17 -14.94 -12.54 -22.34
CA ASP A 17 -14.04 -12.62 -23.50
C ASP A 17 -13.83 -14.06 -24.00
N LEU A 18 -14.41 -15.04 -23.30
CA LEU A 18 -14.37 -16.44 -23.72
C LEU A 18 -15.21 -16.67 -24.98
N SER A 19 -14.96 -17.81 -25.64
CA SER A 19 -15.69 -18.20 -26.86
C SER A 19 -17.21 -18.32 -26.70
N VAL A 20 -17.67 -18.44 -25.45
CA VAL A 20 -19.07 -18.63 -25.06
C VAL A 20 -19.43 -17.65 -23.95
N LYS A 21 -20.67 -17.17 -23.97
CA LYS A 21 -21.22 -16.34 -22.90
C LYS A 21 -21.68 -17.19 -21.72
N TYR A 22 -21.12 -16.90 -20.56
CA TYR A 22 -21.49 -17.50 -19.28
C TYR A 22 -22.17 -16.48 -18.38
N VAL A 23 -23.04 -16.96 -17.49
CA VAL A 23 -23.70 -16.16 -16.45
C VAL A 23 -23.53 -16.83 -15.09
N SER A 24 -23.49 -16.02 -14.04
CA SER A 24 -23.50 -16.49 -12.65
C SER A 24 -24.84 -17.12 -12.30
N VAL A 25 -24.80 -18.19 -11.51
CA VAL A 25 -25.96 -18.79 -10.84
C VAL A 25 -25.57 -19.18 -9.42
N ASP A 26 -26.49 -19.78 -8.66
CA ASP A 26 -26.18 -20.47 -7.40
C ASP A 26 -26.82 -21.86 -7.46
N PHE A 27 -26.02 -22.91 -7.35
CA PHE A 27 -26.54 -24.28 -7.37
C PHE A 27 -27.09 -24.75 -6.02
N GLU A 28 -26.71 -24.14 -4.90
CA GLU A 28 -26.93 -24.71 -3.55
C GLU A 28 -27.81 -23.87 -2.60
N GLY A 29 -28.08 -22.59 -2.89
CA GLY A 29 -29.15 -21.82 -2.24
C GLY A 29 -29.08 -21.70 -0.71
N GLY A 30 -27.87 -21.74 -0.14
CA GLY A 30 -27.63 -21.62 1.30
C GLY A 30 -27.76 -20.18 1.84
N SER A 31 -27.58 -19.95 3.14
CA SER A 31 -27.61 -18.60 3.75
C SER A 31 -26.39 -18.25 4.60
N ASP A 32 -25.48 -19.22 4.79
CA ASP A 32 -24.30 -19.02 5.64
C ASP A 32 -23.20 -18.29 4.86
N VAL A 33 -22.64 -17.27 5.49
CA VAL A 33 -21.57 -16.42 4.95
C VAL A 33 -20.26 -16.80 5.64
N ASN A 34 -19.24 -17.16 4.86
CA ASN A 34 -17.92 -17.44 5.39
C ASN A 34 -17.16 -16.14 5.64
N MET A 35 -16.94 -15.81 6.91
CA MET A 35 -16.19 -14.61 7.29
C MET A 35 -14.67 -14.81 7.22
N ALA A 36 -14.17 -16.06 7.27
CA ALA A 36 -12.73 -16.38 7.30
C ALA A 36 -11.90 -15.62 8.38
N MET A 37 -12.53 -15.16 9.46
CA MET A 37 -11.88 -14.33 10.49
C MET A 37 -11.20 -15.13 11.61
N ASP A 38 -10.89 -16.42 11.39
CA ASP A 38 -10.18 -17.20 12.40
C ASP A 38 -8.73 -16.74 12.55
N ARG A 39 -8.34 -16.48 13.80
CA ARG A 39 -7.04 -15.94 14.17
C ARG A 39 -6.57 -16.54 15.47
N ASP A 40 -5.26 -16.72 15.56
CA ASP A 40 -4.60 -17.24 16.77
C ASP A 40 -3.57 -16.26 17.29
N MET A 41 -3.45 -16.18 18.61
CA MET A 41 -2.51 -15.30 19.28
C MET A 41 -1.22 -16.07 19.54
N GLU A 42 -0.10 -15.58 19.03
CA GLU A 42 1.20 -16.17 19.36
C GLU A 42 1.54 -15.81 20.81
N THR A 43 1.70 -16.84 21.65
CA THR A 43 1.99 -16.68 23.08
C THR A 43 3.20 -17.49 23.50
N GLY A 44 3.94 -16.97 24.48
CA GLY A 44 5.02 -17.70 25.14
C GLY A 44 4.49 -18.63 26.25
N ASP A 45 5.40 -19.34 26.90
CA ASP A 45 5.03 -20.26 27.98
C ASP A 45 4.58 -19.54 29.26
N THR A 46 3.62 -20.16 29.95
CA THR A 46 3.28 -19.82 31.34
C THR A 46 4.06 -20.70 32.31
N ASN A 47 4.25 -20.23 33.53
CA ASN A 47 4.81 -21.03 34.61
C ASN A 47 4.20 -20.64 35.96
N ARG A 48 4.62 -21.30 37.05
CA ARG A 48 4.10 -21.06 38.40
C ARG A 48 4.19 -19.59 38.85
N TYR A 49 5.17 -18.84 38.36
CA TYR A 49 5.41 -17.44 38.70
C TYR A 49 4.90 -16.46 37.65
N LYS A 50 4.45 -16.96 36.50
CA LYS A 50 3.93 -16.20 35.38
C LYS A 50 2.72 -16.90 34.80
N THR A 51 1.56 -16.63 35.39
CA THR A 51 0.27 -17.20 35.01
C THR A 51 -0.26 -16.63 33.70
N GLU A 52 0.17 -15.43 33.32
CA GLU A 52 -0.17 -14.78 32.06
C GLU A 52 1.03 -14.83 31.10
N PRO A 53 0.90 -15.44 29.91
CA PRO A 53 2.00 -15.52 28.97
C PRO A 53 2.27 -14.15 28.34
N ASN A 54 3.49 -13.97 27.83
CA ASN A 54 3.71 -12.87 26.89
C ASN A 54 2.99 -13.20 25.57
N TYR A 55 2.49 -12.18 24.88
CA TYR A 55 1.92 -12.29 23.54
C TYR A 55 2.82 -11.59 22.51
N PHE A 56 2.89 -12.15 21.30
CA PHE A 56 3.77 -11.73 20.21
C PHE A 56 2.98 -11.40 18.93
N TYR A 57 1.78 -10.82 19.10
CA TYR A 57 0.78 -10.57 18.06
C TYR A 57 0.07 -11.84 17.59
N ASP A 58 -0.83 -11.65 16.63
CA ASP A 58 -1.70 -12.66 16.07
C ASP A 58 -1.36 -13.01 14.63
N LYS A 59 -1.82 -14.18 14.20
CA LYS A 59 -1.79 -14.61 12.81
C LYS A 59 -3.19 -15.01 12.37
N TRP A 60 -3.46 -14.82 11.09
CA TRP A 60 -4.64 -15.39 10.45
C TRP A 60 -4.44 -16.89 10.26
N ASN A 61 -5.39 -17.69 10.73
CA ASN A 61 -5.39 -19.14 10.58
C ASN A 61 -6.24 -19.61 9.40
N ASP A 62 -7.11 -18.73 8.90
CA ASP A 62 -8.00 -19.00 7.79
C ASP A 62 -7.83 -17.96 6.68
N THR A 63 -8.35 -18.29 5.51
CA THR A 63 -8.31 -17.47 4.30
C THR A 63 -9.70 -17.43 3.68
N LEU A 64 -10.04 -16.31 3.05
CA LEU A 64 -11.34 -16.19 2.40
C LEU A 64 -11.44 -17.17 1.22
N GLU A 65 -12.47 -18.00 1.24
CA GLU A 65 -12.75 -18.99 0.20
C GLU A 65 -14.21 -18.87 -0.21
N PHE A 66 -14.47 -18.80 -1.52
CA PHE A 66 -15.81 -18.76 -2.07
C PHE A 66 -15.90 -19.50 -3.40
N GLU A 67 -17.14 -19.84 -3.76
CA GLU A 67 -17.50 -20.54 -4.98
C GLU A 67 -18.10 -19.57 -5.99
N LEU A 68 -17.77 -19.75 -7.27
CA LEU A 68 -18.38 -19.06 -8.40
C LEU A 68 -19.02 -20.09 -9.30
N ASP A 69 -20.33 -20.02 -9.46
CA ASP A 69 -21.08 -20.97 -10.27
C ASP A 69 -21.45 -20.34 -11.60
N ILE A 70 -21.08 -21.02 -12.69
CA ILE A 70 -21.36 -20.54 -14.04
C ILE A 70 -22.11 -21.57 -14.87
N ILE A 71 -23.04 -21.08 -15.68
CA ILE A 71 -23.70 -21.82 -16.76
C ILE A 71 -23.60 -21.03 -18.06
N LYS A 72 -23.85 -21.69 -19.19
CA LYS A 72 -24.06 -20.97 -20.45
C LYS A 72 -25.29 -20.06 -20.32
N ASP A 73 -25.18 -18.85 -20.85
CA ASP A 73 -26.25 -17.85 -20.80
C ASP A 73 -27.58 -18.41 -21.37
N PRO A 74 -28.61 -18.62 -20.54
CA PRO A 74 -29.88 -19.18 -20.99
C PRO A 74 -30.64 -18.25 -21.94
N CYS A 75 -30.33 -16.95 -21.96
CA CYS A 75 -30.88 -16.01 -22.94
C CYS A 75 -30.27 -16.18 -24.34
N THR A 76 -29.06 -16.73 -24.42
CA THR A 76 -28.33 -16.96 -25.68
C THR A 76 -28.51 -18.41 -26.16
N TYR A 77 -28.50 -19.39 -25.24
CA TYR A 77 -28.53 -20.82 -25.54
C TYR A 77 -29.86 -21.44 -25.07
N LEU A 78 -30.89 -21.31 -25.90
CA LEU A 78 -32.30 -21.58 -25.54
C LEU A 78 -32.67 -23.07 -25.45
N ASN A 79 -31.92 -23.96 -26.13
CA ASN A 79 -32.21 -25.40 -26.13
C ASN A 79 -31.24 -26.15 -25.23
N GLN A 80 -31.73 -27.21 -24.57
CA GLN A 80 -30.95 -28.01 -23.63
C GLN A 80 -29.62 -28.52 -24.23
N SER A 81 -29.61 -28.96 -25.49
CA SER A 81 -28.38 -29.44 -26.15
C SER A 81 -27.32 -28.35 -26.31
N ASP A 82 -27.72 -27.10 -26.54
CA ASP A 82 -26.83 -25.97 -26.76
C ASP A 82 -26.29 -25.43 -25.42
N SER A 83 -27.03 -25.64 -24.33
CA SER A 83 -26.64 -25.32 -22.95
C SER A 83 -25.58 -26.27 -22.37
N ILE A 84 -25.30 -27.41 -23.02
CA ILE A 84 -24.27 -28.36 -22.58
C ILE A 84 -22.89 -27.75 -22.77
N ILE A 85 -22.07 -27.76 -21.72
CA ILE A 85 -20.67 -27.35 -21.77
C ILE A 85 -19.84 -28.48 -22.39
N THR A 86 -19.27 -28.21 -23.56
CA THR A 86 -18.46 -29.14 -24.34
C THR A 86 -17.07 -29.35 -23.72
N LYS A 87 -16.37 -30.39 -24.17
CA LYS A 87 -14.98 -30.65 -23.74
C LYS A 87 -14.02 -29.49 -24.10
N SER A 88 -14.22 -28.86 -25.25
CA SER A 88 -13.37 -27.76 -25.71
C SER A 88 -13.57 -26.51 -24.87
N GLU A 89 -14.82 -26.16 -24.56
CA GLU A 89 -15.18 -25.04 -23.68
C GLU A 89 -14.65 -25.25 -22.25
N ARG A 90 -14.79 -26.47 -21.69
CA ARG A 90 -14.18 -26.79 -20.40
C ARG A 90 -12.67 -26.60 -20.43
N ARG A 91 -12.00 -27.08 -21.49
CA ARG A 91 -10.55 -26.94 -21.63
C ARG A 91 -10.12 -25.48 -21.73
N GLU A 92 -10.90 -24.62 -22.37
CA GLU A 92 -10.65 -23.18 -22.44
C GLU A 92 -10.68 -22.56 -21.03
N ILE A 93 -11.75 -22.80 -20.27
CA ILE A 93 -11.93 -22.28 -18.91
C ILE A 93 -10.85 -22.82 -17.98
N THR A 94 -10.63 -24.13 -17.92
CA THR A 94 -9.62 -24.71 -17.02
C THR A 94 -8.23 -24.24 -17.40
N LYS A 95 -7.92 -24.14 -18.71
CA LYS A 95 -6.63 -23.60 -19.14
C LYS A 95 -6.45 -22.18 -18.63
N TRP A 96 -7.44 -21.31 -18.76
CA TRP A 96 -7.33 -19.93 -18.29
C TRP A 96 -7.18 -19.85 -16.76
N LEU A 97 -8.12 -20.41 -16.02
CA LEU A 97 -8.22 -20.22 -14.57
C LEU A 97 -7.12 -20.94 -13.78
N THR A 98 -6.55 -22.04 -14.31
CA THR A 98 -5.53 -22.83 -13.60
C THR A 98 -4.13 -22.71 -14.22
N SER A 99 -3.89 -21.75 -15.12
CA SER A 99 -2.55 -21.57 -15.72
C SER A 99 -1.58 -20.83 -14.80
N SER A 100 -2.05 -19.90 -13.96
CA SER A 100 -1.16 -19.25 -13.00
C SER A 100 -0.83 -20.21 -11.87
N HIS A 101 0.46 -20.32 -11.58
CA HIS A 101 0.97 -21.03 -10.39
C HIS A 101 1.31 -20.05 -9.25
N PHE A 102 0.94 -18.79 -9.40
CA PHE A 102 1.07 -17.75 -8.38
C PHE A 102 -0.30 -17.12 -8.13
N PRO A 103 -0.56 -16.60 -6.91
CA PRO A 103 -1.76 -15.84 -6.66
C PRO A 103 -1.86 -14.63 -7.59
N GLU A 104 -3.07 -14.36 -8.07
CA GLU A 104 -3.39 -13.30 -9.02
C GLU A 104 -4.64 -12.55 -8.55
N TRP A 105 -4.82 -11.32 -9.06
CA TRP A 105 -6.01 -10.54 -8.80
C TRP A 105 -7.22 -11.10 -9.56
N LEU A 106 -8.27 -11.41 -8.81
CA LEU A 106 -9.62 -11.63 -9.30
C LEU A 106 -10.42 -10.35 -9.06
N THR A 107 -10.91 -9.72 -10.13
CA THR A 107 -11.65 -8.46 -10.04
C THR A 107 -13.07 -8.64 -10.56
N PHE A 108 -14.06 -8.34 -9.75
CA PHE A 108 -15.46 -8.34 -10.14
C PHE A 108 -15.86 -7.00 -10.76
N SER A 109 -16.83 -7.04 -11.67
CA SER A 109 -17.39 -5.83 -12.27
C SER A 109 -18.91 -5.88 -12.24
N GLY A 110 -19.52 -4.72 -11.97
CA GLY A 110 -20.97 -4.54 -12.03
C GLY A 110 -21.75 -5.09 -10.84
N THR A 111 -21.18 -5.06 -9.63
CA THR A 111 -21.92 -5.29 -8.38
C THR A 111 -23.10 -4.31 -8.33
N ASP A 112 -24.29 -4.80 -8.00
CA ASP A 112 -25.51 -3.96 -7.93
C ASP A 112 -25.57 -3.13 -6.64
N ASP A 113 -24.67 -3.41 -5.69
CA ASP A 113 -24.52 -2.63 -4.48
C ASP A 113 -23.48 -1.52 -4.65
N SER A 114 -23.94 -0.29 -4.85
CA SER A 114 -23.07 0.89 -4.92
C SER A 114 -22.38 1.23 -3.59
N ALA A 115 -22.77 0.59 -2.47
CA ALA A 115 -22.14 0.79 -1.16
C ALA A 115 -21.00 -0.20 -0.89
N ASP A 116 -20.91 -1.31 -1.62
CA ASP A 116 -19.80 -2.26 -1.52
C ASP A 116 -18.67 -1.86 -2.49
N ASP A 117 -17.59 -1.31 -1.93
CA ASP A 117 -16.39 -0.98 -2.68
C ASP A 117 -15.44 -2.18 -2.84
N THR A 118 -15.79 -3.36 -2.32
CA THR A 118 -14.97 -4.57 -2.34
C THR A 118 -15.09 -5.31 -3.67
N ILE A 119 -14.17 -5.03 -4.59
CA ILE A 119 -14.23 -5.58 -5.95
C ILE A 119 -13.04 -6.47 -6.31
N ARG A 120 -11.99 -6.52 -5.49
CA ARG A 120 -10.75 -7.27 -5.77
C ARG A 120 -10.46 -8.33 -4.71
N TYR A 121 -9.98 -9.49 -5.15
CA TYR A 121 -9.58 -10.62 -4.31
C TYR A 121 -8.25 -11.16 -4.81
N PHE A 122 -7.29 -11.40 -3.93
CA PHE A 122 -5.96 -11.87 -4.31
C PHE A 122 -5.78 -13.34 -3.93
N GLY A 123 -5.70 -14.22 -4.92
CA GLY A 123 -5.82 -15.66 -4.69
C GLY A 123 -5.63 -16.50 -5.94
N TRP A 124 -6.09 -17.75 -5.90
CA TRP A 124 -6.04 -18.66 -7.04
C TRP A 124 -7.27 -19.56 -7.08
N PHE A 125 -7.59 -20.07 -8.27
CA PHE A 125 -8.57 -21.14 -8.42
C PHE A 125 -7.94 -22.46 -7.95
N ASN A 126 -8.37 -22.96 -6.80
CA ASN A 126 -7.82 -24.18 -6.21
C ASN A 126 -8.50 -25.44 -6.75
N ASN A 127 -9.75 -25.34 -7.22
CA ASN A 127 -10.50 -26.45 -7.78
C ASN A 127 -11.56 -25.96 -8.79
N ILE A 128 -11.91 -26.83 -9.74
CA ILE A 128 -13.01 -26.62 -10.69
C ILE A 128 -13.78 -27.92 -10.84
N GLU A 129 -15.07 -27.89 -10.54
CA GLU A 129 -15.95 -29.06 -10.60
C GLU A 129 -17.06 -28.88 -11.63
N SER A 130 -17.53 -30.00 -12.18
CA SER A 130 -18.62 -30.00 -13.15
C SER A 130 -19.97 -30.19 -12.48
N TYR A 131 -20.93 -29.30 -12.75
CA TYR A 131 -22.33 -29.53 -12.44
C TYR A 131 -22.98 -30.31 -13.58
N SER A 132 -23.31 -31.58 -13.33
CA SER A 132 -23.80 -32.49 -14.37
C SER A 132 -25.15 -33.11 -14.02
N VAL A 133 -26.04 -33.18 -15.02
CA VAL A 133 -27.35 -33.83 -14.94
C VAL A 133 -27.42 -34.87 -16.06
N ASN A 134 -27.83 -36.11 -15.76
CA ASN A 134 -27.90 -37.21 -16.75
C ASN A 134 -26.58 -37.44 -17.54
N SER A 135 -25.42 -37.34 -16.87
CA SER A 135 -24.08 -37.47 -17.49
C SER A 135 -23.69 -36.37 -18.49
N GLN A 136 -24.45 -35.27 -18.55
CA GLN A 136 -24.14 -34.09 -19.34
C GLN A 136 -23.81 -32.92 -18.41
N THR A 137 -22.77 -32.16 -18.75
CA THR A 137 -22.31 -31.02 -17.95
C THR A 137 -23.05 -29.75 -18.37
N PHE A 138 -23.77 -29.13 -17.45
CA PHE A 138 -24.54 -27.90 -17.70
C PHE A 138 -23.94 -26.67 -17.01
N GLY A 139 -23.11 -26.88 -15.99
CA GLY A 139 -22.45 -25.81 -15.27
C GLY A 139 -21.07 -26.20 -14.77
N LEU A 140 -20.35 -25.20 -14.27
CA LEU A 140 -19.07 -25.37 -13.57
C LEU A 140 -19.12 -24.64 -12.24
N LYS A 141 -18.63 -25.30 -11.20
CA LYS A 141 -18.38 -24.74 -9.87
C LYS A 141 -16.90 -24.37 -9.81
N LEU A 142 -16.58 -23.10 -9.61
CA LEU A 142 -15.20 -22.60 -9.58
C LEU A 142 -14.87 -22.20 -8.14
N TYR A 143 -13.91 -22.88 -7.52
CA TYR A 143 -13.51 -22.58 -6.15
C TYR A 143 -12.31 -21.65 -6.17
N PHE A 144 -12.44 -20.49 -5.53
CA PHE A 144 -11.39 -19.50 -5.41
C PHE A 144 -10.94 -19.39 -3.96
N LYS A 145 -9.63 -19.52 -3.74
CA LYS A 145 -9.00 -19.40 -2.44
C LYS A 145 -8.12 -18.15 -2.40
N CYS A 146 -8.42 -17.24 -1.49
CA CYS A 146 -7.64 -16.04 -1.27
C CYS A 146 -6.37 -16.35 -0.47
N THR A 147 -5.40 -15.44 -0.57
CA THR A 147 -4.17 -15.46 0.24
C THR A 147 -4.36 -14.87 1.63
N THR A 148 -5.46 -14.14 1.84
CA THR A 148 -5.82 -13.43 3.06
C THR A 148 -7.32 -13.59 3.32
N PRO A 149 -7.83 -13.24 4.51
CA PRO A 149 -9.26 -13.22 4.79
C PRO A 149 -9.97 -11.95 4.30
N PHE A 150 -9.36 -11.20 3.38
CA PHE A 150 -9.85 -9.88 2.96
C PHE A 150 -10.23 -9.84 1.49
N GLY A 151 -11.28 -9.08 1.21
CA GLY A 151 -11.46 -8.45 -0.09
C GLY A 151 -10.78 -7.09 -0.10
N TYR A 152 -10.67 -6.48 -1.28
CA TYR A 152 -9.97 -5.22 -1.45
C TYR A 152 -10.76 -4.25 -2.33
N THR A 153 -10.63 -2.96 -2.04
CA THR A 153 -11.16 -1.87 -2.89
C THR A 153 -10.50 -1.86 -4.26
N ASP A 154 -10.94 -1.01 -5.20
CA ASP A 154 -10.10 -0.61 -6.34
C ASP A 154 -8.97 0.36 -5.91
N ASP A 155 -8.10 0.76 -6.86
CA ASP A 155 -7.07 1.77 -6.63
C ASP A 155 -7.68 3.11 -6.23
N ILE A 156 -7.50 3.50 -4.97
CA ILE A 156 -7.82 4.84 -4.50
C ILE A 156 -6.68 5.75 -4.92
N THR A 157 -6.97 6.71 -5.81
CA THR A 157 -5.95 7.58 -6.42
C THR A 157 -6.08 9.02 -5.94
N THR A 158 -4.99 9.57 -5.39
CA THR A 158 -4.86 10.99 -5.05
C THR A 158 -3.79 11.65 -5.91
N ASN A 159 -4.17 12.68 -6.66
CA ASN A 159 -3.24 13.48 -7.47
C ASN A 159 -2.89 14.77 -6.74
N VAL A 160 -1.60 15.12 -6.72
CA VAL A 160 -1.07 16.27 -5.99
C VAL A 160 -0.15 17.06 -6.91
N SER A 161 -0.42 18.34 -7.06
CA SER A 161 0.49 19.27 -7.73
C SER A 161 1.16 20.18 -6.72
N CYS A 162 2.49 20.13 -6.64
CA CYS A 162 3.31 20.93 -5.75
C CYS A 162 4.26 21.82 -6.56
N SER A 163 4.32 23.11 -6.22
CA SER A 163 5.28 24.07 -6.79
C SER A 163 6.39 24.42 -5.79
N THR A 164 6.09 24.44 -4.50
CA THR A 164 7.07 24.66 -3.43
C THR A 164 6.67 23.88 -2.18
N TYR A 165 5.49 24.17 -1.61
CA TYR A 165 4.93 23.40 -0.50
C TYR A 165 3.46 23.09 -0.79
N LYS A 166 3.02 21.88 -0.43
CA LYS A 166 1.61 21.50 -0.50
C LYS A 166 1.26 20.61 0.68
N ASN A 167 0.17 20.96 1.37
CA ASN A 167 -0.41 20.12 2.41
C ASN A 167 -1.71 19.50 1.87
N ILE A 168 -1.92 18.21 2.14
CA ILE A 168 -3.17 17.50 1.86
C ILE A 168 -3.48 16.49 2.96
N LEU A 169 -4.71 15.98 2.93
CA LEU A 169 -5.11 14.81 3.70
C LEU A 169 -5.32 13.64 2.74
N ILE A 170 -4.82 12.46 3.12
CA ILE A 170 -5.11 11.19 2.46
C ILE A 170 -5.77 10.27 3.48
N ALA A 171 -6.97 9.81 3.19
CA ALA A 171 -7.70 8.89 4.06
C ALA A 171 -7.27 7.44 3.79
N ASN A 172 -7.13 6.67 4.87
CA ASN A 172 -7.10 5.21 4.85
C ASN A 172 -8.26 4.71 5.70
N ASN A 173 -9.30 4.19 5.05
CA ASN A 173 -10.47 3.64 5.72
C ASN A 173 -10.47 2.11 5.74
N SER A 174 -9.32 1.46 5.54
CA SER A 174 -9.17 0.00 5.65
C SER A 174 -9.72 -0.53 6.98
N ASP A 175 -10.30 -1.73 6.94
CA ASP A 175 -10.89 -2.41 8.11
C ASP A 175 -9.82 -3.00 9.05
N GLU A 176 -8.55 -2.92 8.64
CA GLU A 176 -7.36 -3.26 9.42
C GLU A 176 -6.84 -2.04 10.19
N LEU A 177 -7.55 -1.64 11.25
CA LEU A 177 -7.33 -0.39 11.99
C LEU A 177 -5.93 -0.23 12.59
N ASN A 178 -5.26 -1.34 12.91
CA ASN A 178 -3.93 -1.34 13.53
C ASN A 178 -2.80 -1.67 12.53
N SER A 179 -3.14 -1.78 11.24
CA SER A 179 -2.19 -2.08 10.18
C SER A 179 -2.02 -0.87 9.27
N TYR A 180 -0.82 -0.75 8.71
CA TYR A 180 -0.53 0.28 7.72
C TYR A 180 -0.93 -0.17 6.32
N VAL A 181 -1.42 0.79 5.53
CA VAL A 181 -1.54 0.62 4.07
C VAL A 181 -0.31 1.25 3.41
N TYR A 182 0.34 0.49 2.53
CA TYR A 182 1.54 0.93 1.81
C TYR A 182 1.17 1.37 0.39
N PRO A 183 1.27 2.67 0.06
CA PRO A 183 0.91 3.16 -1.26
C PRO A 183 2.01 2.93 -2.30
N THR A 184 1.62 2.99 -3.57
CA THR A 184 2.51 3.27 -4.69
C THR A 184 2.45 4.77 -4.99
N ILE A 185 3.61 5.40 -5.16
CA ILE A 185 3.71 6.84 -5.42
C ILE A 185 4.47 7.06 -6.72
N ASP A 186 3.75 7.50 -7.75
CA ASP A 186 4.37 7.98 -8.98
C ASP A 186 4.75 9.46 -8.82
N ILE A 187 5.97 9.80 -9.22
CA ILE A 187 6.60 11.11 -9.03
C ILE A 187 6.97 11.66 -10.41
N PHE A 188 6.50 12.88 -10.69
CA PHE A 188 6.65 13.56 -11.99
C PHE A 188 7.35 14.92 -11.81
N PRO A 189 8.70 14.95 -11.81
CA PRO A 189 9.47 16.15 -11.54
C PRO A 189 9.33 17.21 -12.64
N LYS A 190 9.01 18.45 -12.27
CA LYS A 190 8.92 19.60 -13.20
C LYS A 190 10.22 20.41 -13.29
N ALA A 191 11.13 20.18 -12.36
CA ALA A 191 12.45 20.79 -12.29
C ALA A 191 13.44 19.81 -11.65
N ASN A 192 14.73 20.05 -11.86
CA ASN A 192 15.78 19.40 -11.08
C ASN A 192 15.75 19.95 -9.65
N GLY A 193 16.02 19.12 -8.67
CA GLY A 193 16.16 19.55 -7.28
C GLY A 193 15.70 18.51 -6.28
N ASP A 194 15.58 18.91 -5.03
CA ASP A 194 15.06 18.05 -3.97
C ASP A 194 13.52 18.11 -3.90
N ILE A 195 12.93 16.97 -3.58
CA ILE A 195 11.53 16.82 -3.19
C ILE A 195 11.45 16.19 -1.81
N VAL A 196 10.36 16.51 -1.11
CA VAL A 196 10.02 15.88 0.18
C VAL A 196 8.61 15.32 0.11
N ILE A 197 8.44 14.12 0.64
CA ILE A 197 7.13 13.54 0.95
C ILE A 197 7.18 13.21 2.45
N CYS A 198 6.43 13.97 3.26
CA CYS A 198 6.38 13.77 4.70
C CYS A 198 4.96 13.44 5.15
N ASN A 199 4.76 12.26 5.73
CA ASN A 199 3.54 11.94 6.47
C ASN A 199 3.67 12.46 7.90
N MET A 200 3.12 13.65 8.14
CA MET A 200 3.12 14.30 9.46
C MET A 200 2.25 13.56 10.48
N SER A 201 1.37 12.63 10.04
CA SER A 201 0.60 11.76 10.95
C SER A 201 1.38 10.52 11.41
N ASP A 202 2.48 10.15 10.73
CA ASP A 202 3.27 8.95 11.03
C ASP A 202 4.76 9.29 11.30
N CYS A 203 5.04 10.56 11.59
CA CYS A 203 6.35 10.99 12.09
C CYS A 203 6.30 11.20 13.61
N THR A 204 7.45 11.02 14.27
CA THR A 204 7.61 11.45 15.66
C THR A 204 8.12 12.88 15.66
N ILE A 205 7.25 13.84 16.00
CA ILE A 205 7.66 15.24 16.19
C ILE A 205 8.38 15.35 17.54
N ARG A 206 9.70 15.51 17.48
CA ARG A 206 10.59 15.65 18.64
C ARG A 206 10.56 17.06 19.20
N GLU A 207 10.54 18.06 18.32
CA GLU A 207 10.38 19.47 18.69
C GLU A 207 9.77 20.26 17.52
N THR A 208 9.05 21.35 17.83
CA THR A 208 8.53 22.28 16.83
C THR A 208 8.50 23.69 17.40
N GLY A 209 8.68 24.69 16.54
CA GLY A 209 8.57 26.09 16.94
C GLY A 209 8.64 27.04 15.74
N THR A 210 8.83 28.32 15.98
CA THR A 210 8.94 29.34 14.92
C THR A 210 10.32 29.97 14.96
N LEU A 211 10.98 30.06 13.80
CA LEU A 211 12.27 30.75 13.69
C LEU A 211 12.10 32.25 13.95
N SER A 212 13.12 32.86 14.56
CA SER A 212 13.08 34.30 14.86
C SER A 212 13.16 35.11 13.57
N SER A 213 12.20 36.03 13.39
CA SER A 213 12.18 36.98 12.27
C SER A 213 13.26 38.07 12.37
N SER A 214 13.87 38.25 13.55
CA SER A 214 14.94 39.23 13.77
C SER A 214 16.32 38.77 13.28
N ASN A 215 16.47 37.51 12.89
CA ASN A 215 17.72 36.93 12.44
C ASN A 215 17.57 36.35 11.03
N THR A 216 18.44 36.77 10.10
CA THR A 216 18.42 36.33 8.70
C THR A 216 19.21 35.04 8.46
N ASN A 217 20.06 34.62 9.41
CA ASN A 217 20.77 33.34 9.36
C ASN A 217 19.88 32.22 9.94
N TYR A 218 18.92 31.76 9.15
CA TYR A 218 18.00 30.67 9.54
C TYR A 218 18.71 29.33 9.70
N MET A 219 19.75 29.05 8.91
CA MET A 219 20.54 27.82 9.02
C MET A 219 21.23 27.72 10.39
N GLY A 220 21.89 28.80 10.82
CA GLY A 220 22.53 28.85 12.15
C GLY A 220 21.52 28.74 13.31
N GLN A 221 20.31 29.27 13.13
CA GLN A 221 19.24 29.10 14.12
C GLN A 221 18.80 27.64 14.24
N LEU A 222 18.59 26.95 13.11
CA LEU A 222 18.22 25.53 13.14
C LEU A 222 19.30 24.68 13.81
N ILE A 223 20.58 24.89 13.48
CA ILE A 223 21.69 24.19 14.13
C ILE A 223 21.64 24.41 15.64
N SER A 224 21.50 25.66 16.08
CA SER A 224 21.43 26.00 17.50
C SER A 224 20.25 25.31 18.19
N TYR A 225 19.09 25.21 17.54
CA TYR A 225 17.91 24.55 18.10
C TYR A 225 18.10 23.03 18.19
N VAL A 226 18.70 22.40 17.18
CA VAL A 226 19.06 20.98 17.23
C VAL A 226 20.06 20.69 18.35
N GLU A 227 21.10 21.51 18.51
CA GLU A 227 22.09 21.34 19.58
C GLU A 227 21.48 21.53 20.97
N LEU A 228 20.57 22.51 21.13
CA LEU A 228 19.83 22.72 22.38
C LEU A 228 18.90 21.55 22.69
N TYR A 229 18.20 21.02 21.68
CA TYR A 229 17.36 19.83 21.81
C TYR A 229 18.19 18.63 22.27
N ALA A 230 19.29 18.35 21.58
CA ALA A 230 20.18 17.23 21.88
C ALA A 230 20.70 17.33 23.33
N LYS A 231 21.23 18.50 23.71
CA LYS A 231 21.73 18.74 25.07
C LYS A 231 20.66 18.54 26.15
N SER A 232 19.44 19.00 25.89
CA SER A 232 18.32 18.88 26.84
C SER A 232 17.88 17.43 27.06
N ASN A 233 18.19 16.55 26.10
CA ASN A 233 17.88 15.11 26.14
C ASN A 233 19.12 14.23 26.43
N ALA A 234 20.22 14.83 26.92
CA ALA A 234 21.48 14.14 27.19
C ALA A 234 22.07 13.42 25.97
N CYS A 235 21.87 13.99 24.78
CA CYS A 235 22.41 13.51 23.51
C CYS A 235 23.38 14.52 22.89
N THR A 236 24.16 14.07 21.92
CA THR A 236 24.91 14.94 20.98
C THR A 236 24.31 14.83 19.59
N ALA A 237 24.26 15.94 18.86
CA ALA A 237 23.84 15.95 17.46
C ALA A 237 25.05 15.81 16.54
N GLN A 238 24.97 14.90 15.58
CA GLN A 238 25.94 14.75 14.50
C GLN A 238 25.24 14.97 13.16
N PHE A 239 25.53 16.09 12.50
CA PHE A 239 24.95 16.41 11.19
C PHE A 239 25.60 15.61 10.08
N ASP A 240 24.80 15.30 9.05
CA ASP A 240 25.31 14.76 7.80
C ASP A 240 26.20 15.80 7.12
N ILE A 241 27.41 15.38 6.72
CA ILE A 241 28.40 16.24 6.09
C ILE A 241 28.49 15.90 4.61
N SER A 242 28.40 16.92 3.75
CA SER A 242 28.61 16.76 2.32
C SER A 242 30.07 16.45 2.03
N GLU A 243 30.33 15.39 1.27
CA GLU A 243 31.69 15.04 0.85
C GLU A 243 32.30 16.10 -0.07
N GLU A 244 31.48 16.84 -0.81
CA GLU A 244 31.93 17.86 -1.76
C GLU A 244 32.32 19.16 -1.05
N THR A 245 31.44 19.69 -0.20
CA THR A 245 31.65 21.00 0.45
C THR A 245 32.42 20.90 1.77
N LYS A 246 32.47 19.69 2.36
CA LYS A 246 33.00 19.46 3.72
C LYS A 246 32.26 20.26 4.80
N ASP A 247 31.01 20.64 4.52
CA ASP A 247 30.09 21.34 5.42
C ASP A 247 28.80 20.52 5.57
N ILE A 248 27.90 20.95 6.46
CA ILE A 248 26.58 20.34 6.66
C ILE A 248 25.88 20.17 5.31
N ASN A 249 25.35 18.97 5.08
CA ASN A 249 24.62 18.62 3.88
C ASN A 249 23.22 19.25 3.93
N TRP A 250 23.13 20.47 3.43
CA TRP A 250 21.88 21.20 3.32
C TRP A 250 21.12 20.80 2.06
N ARG A 251 19.83 20.59 2.21
CA ARG A 251 18.89 20.18 1.17
C ARG A 251 17.72 21.15 1.07
N CYS A 252 16.94 21.03 0.00
CA CYS A 252 15.71 21.81 -0.18
C CYS A 252 15.95 23.33 -0.06
N ASP A 253 16.88 23.88 -0.84
CA ASP A 253 17.29 25.30 -0.80
C ASP A 253 17.71 25.78 0.61
N ASN A 254 18.51 24.97 1.30
CA ASN A 254 19.01 25.22 2.67
C ASN A 254 17.91 25.33 3.74
N THR A 255 16.82 24.58 3.56
CA THR A 255 15.71 24.55 4.53
C THR A 255 15.62 23.25 5.31
N LEU A 256 16.37 22.23 4.89
CA LEU A 256 16.35 20.89 5.48
C LEU A 256 17.78 20.35 5.64
N THR A 257 18.06 19.67 6.75
CA THR A 257 19.24 18.83 6.89
C THR A 257 18.96 17.62 7.79
N GLN A 258 19.77 16.58 7.62
CA GLN A 258 19.66 15.30 8.32
C GLN A 258 20.80 15.18 9.34
N PHE A 259 20.50 14.53 10.46
CA PHE A 259 21.45 14.39 11.56
C PHE A 259 21.11 13.20 12.44
N LYS A 260 22.10 12.71 13.19
CA LYS A 260 21.93 11.65 14.19
C LYS A 260 21.97 12.24 15.59
N LEU A 261 21.01 11.84 16.42
CA LEU A 261 21.09 12.00 17.86
C LEU A 261 21.83 10.80 18.44
N ILE A 262 22.87 11.06 19.22
CA ILE A 262 23.69 10.03 19.86
C ILE A 262 23.53 10.16 21.37
N ASP A 263 22.98 9.13 22.01
CA ASP A 263 22.81 9.12 23.46
C ASP A 263 24.13 8.81 24.21
N VAL A 264 24.08 8.84 25.55
CA VAL A 264 25.25 8.56 26.41
C VAL A 264 25.80 7.13 26.27
N TYR A 265 25.03 6.21 25.67
CA TYR A 265 25.41 4.83 25.41
C TYR A 265 25.93 4.62 23.98
N GLY A 266 25.90 5.67 23.13
CA GLY A 266 26.30 5.61 21.74
C GLY A 266 25.20 5.11 20.79
N ASN A 267 23.94 5.02 21.22
CA ASN A 267 22.84 4.66 20.34
C ASN A 267 22.49 5.84 19.43
N GLU A 268 22.40 5.56 18.13
CA GLU A 268 22.08 6.56 17.12
C GLU A 268 20.58 6.55 16.79
N THR A 269 19.97 7.73 16.75
CA THR A 269 18.62 7.94 16.21
C THR A 269 18.69 8.91 15.03
N ALA A 270 18.26 8.45 13.85
CA ALA A 270 18.22 9.25 12.64
C ALA A 270 17.09 10.28 12.72
N CYS A 271 17.42 11.56 12.54
CA CYS A 271 16.49 12.67 12.62
C CYS A 271 16.63 13.59 11.40
N THR A 272 15.58 14.36 11.15
CA THR A 272 15.58 15.43 10.15
C THR A 272 15.11 16.72 10.80
N VAL A 273 15.81 17.81 10.54
CA VAL A 273 15.35 19.15 10.88
C VAL A 273 15.01 19.90 9.59
N PHE A 274 13.86 20.56 9.56
CA PHE A 274 13.51 21.45 8.47
C PHE A 274 12.62 22.60 8.93
N TYR A 275 12.52 23.64 8.11
CA TYR A 275 11.54 24.70 8.32
C TYR A 275 10.84 25.07 7.02
N ARG A 276 9.59 25.52 7.14
CA ARG A 276 8.84 26.02 5.98
C ARG A 276 9.17 27.48 5.72
N THR A 277 9.47 27.81 4.46
CA THR A 277 9.86 29.18 4.10
C THR A 277 8.73 30.18 4.21
N ASP A 278 7.47 29.75 4.12
CA ASP A 278 6.27 30.59 4.17
C ASP A 278 5.88 31.01 5.60
N SER A 279 5.90 30.05 6.53
CA SER A 279 5.45 30.21 7.91
C SER A 279 6.59 30.35 8.92
N LYS A 280 7.81 30.00 8.51
CA LYS A 280 9.00 29.91 9.37
C LYS A 280 8.85 28.95 10.56
N VAL A 281 7.86 28.07 10.51
CA VAL A 281 7.72 26.97 11.47
C VAL A 281 8.77 25.92 11.16
N TYR A 282 9.54 25.53 12.17
CA TYR A 282 10.52 24.46 12.09
C TYR A 282 10.02 23.21 12.82
N TYR A 283 10.51 22.07 12.38
CA TYR A 283 10.26 20.77 12.99
C TYR A 283 11.59 20.02 13.12
N ILE A 284 11.79 19.38 14.27
CA ILE A 284 12.73 18.29 14.45
C ILE A 284 11.89 17.02 14.50
N ILE A 285 12.09 16.12 13.54
CA ILE A 285 11.31 14.89 13.42
C ILE A 285 12.19 13.66 13.31
N GLU A 286 11.62 12.53 13.67
CA GLU A 286 12.11 11.20 13.39
C GLU A 286 11.08 10.44 12.55
N ASN A 287 11.56 9.69 11.55
CA ASN A 287 10.74 8.93 10.59
C ASN A 287 9.69 9.80 9.87
N GLY A 288 8.81 9.16 9.10
CA GLY A 288 7.70 9.82 8.42
C GLY A 288 8.08 10.69 7.21
N ILE A 289 9.38 10.87 6.91
CA ILE A 289 9.87 11.77 5.87
C ILE A 289 10.78 11.07 4.85
N MET A 290 10.45 11.23 3.58
CA MET A 290 11.25 10.77 2.44
C MET A 290 11.79 11.99 1.69
N VAL A 291 13.10 12.05 1.48
CA VAL A 291 13.78 13.15 0.76
C VAL A 291 14.54 12.58 -0.43
N LEU A 292 14.25 13.09 -1.63
CA LEU A 292 14.86 12.61 -2.87
C LEU A 292 15.36 13.78 -3.72
N SER A 293 16.52 13.62 -4.34
CA SER A 293 16.94 14.44 -5.47
C SER A 293 16.37 13.85 -6.74
N VAL A 294 15.69 14.67 -7.53
CA VAL A 294 15.03 14.27 -8.77
C VAL A 294 15.55 15.09 -9.95
N SER A 295 15.46 14.48 -11.13
CA SER A 295 15.79 15.13 -12.41
C SER A 295 14.50 15.42 -13.16
N LYS A 296 14.44 16.62 -13.75
CA LYS A 296 13.32 17.06 -14.57
C LYS A 296 13.03 16.04 -15.67
N ASP A 297 11.74 15.77 -15.89
CA ASP A 297 11.23 14.87 -16.94
C ASP A 297 11.66 13.40 -16.78
N LEU A 298 12.32 13.03 -15.67
CA LEU A 298 12.63 11.64 -15.32
C LEU A 298 11.66 11.16 -14.26
N ASN A 299 10.56 10.55 -14.70
CA ASN A 299 9.54 10.05 -13.80
C ASN A 299 10.03 8.77 -13.10
N ILE A 300 9.67 8.64 -11.83
CA ILE A 300 9.98 7.48 -11.00
C ILE A 300 8.72 7.03 -10.27
N SER A 301 8.66 5.74 -9.95
CA SER A 301 7.58 5.14 -9.18
C SER A 301 8.15 4.45 -7.96
N MET A 302 7.60 4.77 -6.79
CA MET A 302 7.99 4.24 -5.50
C MET A 302 6.91 3.27 -5.01
N ASP A 303 7.23 1.99 -4.94
CA ASP A 303 6.38 0.95 -4.34
C ASP A 303 6.78 0.80 -2.87
N CYS A 304 5.97 1.38 -1.97
CA CYS A 304 6.29 1.42 -0.55
C CYS A 304 6.08 0.07 0.15
N GLN A 305 5.37 -0.87 -0.47
CA GLN A 305 5.20 -2.21 0.07
C GLN A 305 6.41 -3.09 -0.27
N LYS A 306 6.92 -2.98 -1.50
CA LYS A 306 8.08 -3.76 -1.98
C LYS A 306 9.41 -3.07 -1.71
N LEU A 307 9.38 -1.84 -1.20
CA LEU A 307 10.57 -1.05 -0.90
C LEU A 307 11.45 -0.85 -2.14
N THR A 308 10.82 -0.51 -3.27
CA THR A 308 11.52 -0.27 -4.55
C THR A 308 11.21 1.09 -5.13
N ILE A 309 12.20 1.67 -5.82
CA ILE A 309 12.02 2.87 -6.64
C ILE A 309 12.50 2.53 -8.04
N ASN A 310 11.59 2.60 -9.00
CA ASN A 310 11.84 2.24 -10.39
C ASN A 310 11.62 3.44 -11.31
N ASP A 311 12.35 3.49 -12.43
CA ASP A 311 12.04 4.41 -13.52
C ASP A 311 10.86 3.93 -14.37
N GLU A 312 10.47 4.72 -15.37
CA GLU A 312 9.36 4.37 -16.28
C GLU A 312 9.58 3.07 -17.08
N LEU A 313 10.82 2.58 -17.16
CA LEU A 313 11.15 1.32 -17.84
C LEU A 313 11.14 0.13 -16.87
N GLY A 314 10.78 0.34 -15.60
CA GLY A 314 10.75 -0.68 -14.56
C GLY A 314 12.15 -1.04 -14.02
N ARG A 315 13.16 -0.21 -14.25
CA ARG A 315 14.52 -0.44 -13.75
C ARG A 315 14.67 0.22 -12.39
N MET A 316 15.23 -0.50 -11.43
CA MET A 316 15.54 0.06 -10.11
C MET A 316 16.51 1.24 -10.23
N VAL A 317 16.14 2.37 -9.64
CA VAL A 317 16.96 3.57 -9.56
C VAL A 317 17.87 3.46 -8.34
N ARG A 318 19.16 3.72 -8.52
CA ARG A 318 20.13 3.63 -7.43
C ARG A 318 19.97 4.81 -6.46
N TYR A 319 20.18 4.55 -5.17
CA TYR A 319 20.08 5.54 -4.09
C TYR A 319 21.01 6.75 -4.28
N ASP A 320 22.23 6.56 -4.79
CA ASP A 320 23.15 7.67 -5.10
C ASP A 320 22.57 8.66 -6.12
N LYS A 321 21.74 8.16 -7.06
CA LYS A 321 21.07 8.99 -8.06
C LYS A 321 19.86 9.75 -7.51
N LEU A 322 19.36 9.32 -6.36
CA LEU A 322 18.26 9.95 -5.65
C LEU A 322 18.74 10.83 -4.49
N GLY A 323 20.05 11.07 -4.38
CA GLY A 323 20.63 11.87 -3.29
C GLY A 323 20.44 11.22 -1.91
N ILE A 324 20.34 9.89 -1.85
CA ILE A 324 20.28 9.13 -0.61
C ILE A 324 21.68 8.59 -0.31
N ASN A 325 22.31 9.12 0.74
CA ASN A 325 23.66 8.74 1.15
C ASN A 325 23.68 7.85 2.39
N ASP A 326 22.70 7.98 3.28
CA ASP A 326 22.50 7.11 4.43
C ASP A 326 21.04 6.63 4.44
N VAL A 327 20.88 5.30 4.37
CA VAL A 327 19.57 4.64 4.36
C VAL A 327 18.87 4.72 5.71
N ALA A 328 19.58 5.06 6.80
CA ALA A 328 19.00 5.27 8.11
C ALA A 328 17.97 6.42 8.14
N HIS A 329 18.08 7.36 7.20
CA HIS A 329 17.13 8.46 7.05
C HIS A 329 16.01 8.17 6.04
N MET A 330 16.00 7.00 5.40
CA MET A 330 14.93 6.64 4.47
C MET A 330 13.67 6.26 5.23
N TYR A 331 12.53 6.69 4.69
CA TYR A 331 11.22 6.26 5.17
C TYR A 331 10.36 5.88 3.97
N TRP A 332 9.85 4.64 4.01
CA TRP A 332 8.85 4.18 3.06
C TRP A 332 7.50 4.62 3.55
N ILE A 333 6.78 5.37 2.71
CA ILE A 333 5.51 5.99 3.09
C ILE A 333 4.52 4.92 3.53
N GLN A 334 3.84 5.18 4.64
CA GLN A 334 2.79 4.32 5.19
C GLN A 334 1.57 5.18 5.50
N LEU A 335 0.37 4.61 5.37
CA LEU A 335 -0.89 5.27 5.71
C LEU A 335 -1.46 4.60 6.96
N ALA A 336 -1.46 5.32 8.09
CA ALA A 336 -2.16 4.90 9.30
C ALA A 336 -3.68 4.96 9.07
N HIS A 337 -4.46 4.22 9.84
CA HIS A 337 -5.93 4.32 9.77
C HIS A 337 -6.41 5.76 10.04
N GLY A 338 -7.39 6.22 9.26
CA GLY A 338 -7.93 7.58 9.32
C GLY A 338 -7.22 8.55 8.38
N ASN A 339 -7.17 9.83 8.77
CA ASN A 339 -6.63 10.90 7.93
C ASN A 339 -5.12 11.10 8.15
N ASN A 340 -4.34 10.88 7.10
CA ASN A 340 -2.89 11.09 7.07
C ASN A 340 -2.58 12.49 6.51
N SER A 341 -1.89 13.31 7.30
CA SER A 341 -1.52 14.67 6.91
C SER A 341 -0.18 14.65 6.19
N PHE A 342 -0.22 14.90 4.89
CA PHE A 342 0.98 14.93 4.07
C PHE A 342 1.46 16.35 3.81
N LEU A 343 2.76 16.57 4.03
CA LEU A 343 3.51 17.74 3.58
C LEU A 343 4.41 17.34 2.42
N PHE A 344 4.17 17.94 1.27
CA PHE A 344 5.01 17.85 0.09
C PHE A 344 5.88 19.10 -0.05
N TYR A 345 7.11 18.92 -0.54
CA TYR A 345 7.96 20.01 -1.00
C TYR A 345 8.56 19.72 -2.39
N GLY A 346 8.84 20.79 -3.13
CA GLY A 346 9.49 20.78 -4.44
C GLY A 346 8.53 21.09 -5.59
N ASN A 347 9.08 21.22 -6.80
CA ASN A 347 8.30 21.48 -8.02
C ASN A 347 8.03 20.17 -8.78
N CYS A 348 6.99 19.46 -8.37
CA CYS A 348 6.71 18.08 -8.78
C CYS A 348 5.21 17.80 -8.71
N ASP A 349 4.71 16.94 -9.63
CA ASP A 349 3.41 16.29 -9.45
C ASP A 349 3.61 14.90 -8.83
N PHE A 350 2.62 14.47 -8.05
CA PHE A 350 2.60 13.17 -7.41
C PHE A 350 1.25 12.49 -7.68
N ARG A 351 1.29 11.18 -7.91
CA ARG A 351 0.10 10.34 -7.93
C ARG A 351 0.27 9.23 -6.93
N ILE A 352 -0.48 9.31 -5.83
CA ILE A 352 -0.49 8.33 -4.76
C ILE A 352 -1.64 7.37 -5.03
N LYS A 353 -1.35 6.08 -5.04
CA LYS A 353 -2.33 5.01 -5.19
C LYS A 353 -2.23 4.06 -4.01
N HIS A 354 -3.36 3.70 -3.44
CA HIS A 354 -3.43 2.68 -2.41
C HIS A 354 -4.68 1.84 -2.56
N ILE A 355 -4.68 0.70 -1.86
CA ILE A 355 -5.78 -0.26 -1.86
C ILE A 355 -6.12 -0.52 -0.39
N GLU A 356 -7.40 -0.61 -0.06
CA GLU A 356 -7.85 -0.83 1.31
C GLU A 356 -8.38 -2.26 1.45
N ALA A 357 -8.06 -2.91 2.57
CA ALA A 357 -8.58 -4.23 2.90
C ALA A 357 -9.97 -4.08 3.54
N ARG A 358 -10.88 -4.95 3.13
CA ARG A 358 -12.26 -5.03 3.61
C ARG A 358 -12.48 -6.39 4.25
N LYS A 359 -13.04 -6.39 5.47
CA LYS A 359 -13.47 -7.59 6.18
C LYS A 359 -14.83 -7.99 5.62
N VAL A 360 -14.79 -8.66 4.49
CA VAL A 360 -15.98 -9.21 3.84
C VAL A 360 -16.18 -10.64 4.30
N GLY A 361 -17.44 -11.01 4.47
CA GLY A 361 -17.83 -12.41 4.46
C GLY A 361 -18.40 -12.74 3.09
N GLU A 362 -18.04 -13.91 2.54
CA GLU A 362 -18.48 -14.38 1.21
C GLU A 362 -19.17 -15.75 1.26
#